data_AF-A0A9W8SDU6-F1
#
_entry.id   AF-A0A9W8SDU6-F1
#
_cell.length_a   1.000
_cell.length_b   1.000
_cell.length_c   1.000
_cell.angle_alpha   90.00
_cell.angle_beta   90.00
_cell.angle_gamma   90.00
#
_symmetry.space_group_name_H-M   'P 1'
#
loop_
_entity.id
_entity.type
_entity.pdbx_description
1 polymer ?
#
loop_
_entity_poly.entity_id
_entity_poly.type
_entity_poly.pdbx_seq_one_letter_code
_entity_poly.pdbx_strand_id
1 'polypeptide(L)'
;MDISPRDRAEALLLKAARAYGVPAAKDDVHNALDDTAFVEWANLHLATDHLLTGDELALYTTLDKSGQVDHLADLHDLGEVQAVNEDDIRAAIEELNRSTATISKQTETLRQQQDALARLVKKRDEADNQRRHLEERRLDKTKHALKKLVFEVDGEAQSLEYRVADLEQIAKESRSNLKKTVDIVFQSDDKLLSSLQKLGWELDQQDPEEEKTIEKLRETCMRLIKTTVETLRTRLDRIYIEAILAAEHSGDVKSATQDDVKALEEELESLYSEILPVAQMSAEQQHLEPALKSTDSQSGQSLHRSAVAVSYVNECLDHLVDRITLLTDRVETLKSHNAAASSIIATAKAEVSSSLSPEKKKSIRAAMPASPIRNPSPIRMRSYTDGDRRGNRRRSSGILDEPAIEALLRNLALSLPEVEEASIQDQVSALDQAFTERSGKTTDVVRNAQDSFEASVTSRLDDARLAIQLLRDSVLAESPYGEVKLVDPEFEGSIHVLGQEVDKVRERLESVVAKKAMAKSVRKDEFTQRWAS
;
A
#
# COMPACT_ATOMS: atom_id res chain seq x y z
N MET A 1 -54.31 -66.44 -36.75
CA MET A 1 -55.61 -66.04 -37.31
C MET A 1 -56.58 -66.14 -36.16
N ASP A 2 -56.66 -65.08 -35.35
CA ASP A 2 -57.50 -65.05 -34.16
C ASP A 2 -58.94 -64.86 -34.62
N ILE A 3 -59.69 -65.96 -34.59
CA ILE A 3 -61.11 -65.97 -34.91
C ILE A 3 -61.79 -65.06 -33.88
N SER A 4 -62.57 -64.07 -34.36
CA SER A 4 -63.20 -63.11 -33.45
C SER A 4 -64.07 -63.86 -32.43
N PRO A 5 -64.19 -63.37 -31.18
CA PRO A 5 -64.96 -64.07 -30.14
C PRO A 5 -66.41 -64.29 -30.56
N ARG A 6 -66.94 -63.42 -31.43
CA ARG A 6 -68.27 -63.56 -32.04
C ARG A 6 -68.35 -64.73 -33.01
N ASP A 7 -67.38 -64.87 -33.92
CA ASP A 7 -67.35 -65.96 -34.90
C ASP A 7 -67.13 -67.32 -34.21
N ARG A 8 -66.37 -67.33 -33.11
CA ARG A 8 -66.18 -68.52 -32.26
C ARG A 8 -67.49 -68.91 -31.56
N ALA A 9 -68.20 -67.95 -30.98
CA ALA A 9 -69.49 -68.19 -30.34
C ALA A 9 -70.55 -68.69 -31.34
N GLU A 10 -70.59 -68.12 -32.56
CA GLU A 10 -71.48 -68.58 -33.63
C GLU A 10 -71.20 -70.04 -34.02
N ALA A 11 -69.92 -70.40 -34.18
CA ALA A 11 -69.52 -71.75 -34.53
C ALA A 11 -69.85 -72.77 -33.43
N LEU A 12 -69.69 -72.39 -32.14
CA LEU A 12 -70.01 -73.25 -31.00
C LEU A 12 -71.52 -73.45 -30.85
N LEU A 13 -72.33 -72.39 -31.01
CA LEU A 13 -73.80 -72.46 -30.98
C LEU A 13 -74.35 -73.37 -32.07
N LEU A 14 -73.87 -73.21 -33.32
CA LEU A 14 -74.33 -74.02 -34.44
C LEU A 14 -73.86 -75.48 -34.37
N LYS A 15 -72.76 -75.76 -33.66
CA LYS A 15 -72.28 -77.12 -33.40
C LYS A 15 -73.09 -77.79 -32.29
N ALA A 16 -73.36 -77.08 -31.20
CA ALA A 16 -74.19 -77.57 -30.10
C ALA A 16 -75.64 -77.81 -30.56
N ALA A 17 -76.27 -76.86 -31.26
CA ALA A 17 -77.63 -77.01 -31.77
C ALA A 17 -77.80 -78.25 -32.67
N ARG A 18 -76.80 -78.56 -33.49
CA ARG A 18 -76.78 -79.78 -34.33
C ARG A 18 -76.59 -81.06 -33.52
N ALA A 19 -75.76 -81.05 -32.47
CA ALA A 19 -75.53 -82.21 -31.62
C ALA A 19 -76.77 -82.62 -30.81
N TYR A 20 -77.60 -81.64 -30.41
CA TYR A 20 -78.80 -81.87 -29.60
C TYR A 20 -80.13 -81.78 -30.37
N GLY A 21 -80.09 -81.70 -31.71
CA GLY A 21 -81.29 -81.77 -32.56
C GLY A 21 -82.21 -80.55 -32.52
N VAL A 22 -81.70 -79.37 -32.16
CA VAL A 22 -82.47 -78.12 -32.10
C VAL A 22 -82.42 -77.42 -33.47
N PRO A 23 -83.57 -77.09 -34.10
CA PRO A 23 -83.60 -76.39 -35.38
C PRO A 23 -83.28 -74.90 -35.19
N ALA A 24 -81.99 -74.54 -35.23
CA ALA A 24 -81.55 -73.14 -35.20
C ALA A 24 -81.24 -72.64 -36.63
N ALA A 25 -81.95 -71.61 -37.10
CA ALA A 25 -81.63 -70.92 -38.35
C ALA A 25 -80.43 -70.00 -38.13
N LYS A 26 -79.52 -69.92 -39.12
CA LYS A 26 -78.27 -69.18 -39.00
C LYS A 26 -78.49 -67.68 -38.76
N ASP A 27 -79.56 -67.13 -39.33
CA ASP A 27 -79.90 -65.71 -39.23
C ASP A 27 -80.39 -65.31 -37.81
N ASP A 28 -81.08 -66.22 -37.12
CA ASP A 28 -81.55 -65.98 -35.74
C ASP A 28 -80.40 -65.99 -34.73
N VAL A 29 -79.41 -66.86 -34.95
CA VAL A 29 -78.18 -66.92 -34.12
C VAL A 29 -77.34 -65.65 -34.33
N HIS A 30 -77.28 -65.14 -35.55
CA HIS A 30 -76.53 -63.91 -35.84
C HIS A 30 -77.14 -62.67 -35.18
N ASN A 31 -78.47 -62.58 -35.12
CA ASN A 31 -79.20 -61.52 -34.42
C ASN A 31 -79.04 -61.60 -32.89
N ALA A 32 -78.96 -62.81 -32.31
CA ALA A 32 -78.74 -62.98 -30.87
C ALA A 32 -77.30 -62.65 -30.43
N LEU A 33 -76.32 -62.80 -31.34
CA LEU A 33 -74.90 -62.51 -31.10
C LEU A 33 -74.53 -61.02 -31.21
N ASP A 34 -75.51 -60.13 -31.38
CA ASP A 34 -75.30 -58.67 -31.26
C ASP A 34 -75.18 -58.20 -29.80
N ASP A 35 -75.63 -59.01 -28.82
CA ASP A 35 -75.40 -58.76 -27.41
C ASP A 35 -74.04 -59.33 -26.97
N THR A 36 -73.13 -58.46 -26.52
CA THR A 36 -71.78 -58.84 -26.08
C THR A 36 -71.81 -59.76 -24.86
N ALA A 37 -72.81 -59.62 -23.99
CA ALA A 37 -72.97 -60.50 -22.83
C ALA A 37 -73.33 -61.93 -23.28
N PHE A 38 -74.12 -62.06 -24.36
CA PHE A 38 -74.47 -63.35 -24.94
C PHE A 38 -73.28 -64.01 -25.64
N VAL A 39 -72.41 -63.24 -26.30
CA VAL A 39 -71.16 -63.73 -26.91
C VAL A 39 -70.18 -64.27 -25.87
N GLU A 40 -70.02 -63.58 -24.74
CA GLU A 40 -69.19 -64.04 -23.62
C GLU A 40 -69.78 -65.30 -22.98
N TRP A 41 -71.09 -65.31 -22.74
CA TRP A 41 -71.81 -66.48 -22.23
C TRP A 41 -71.64 -67.71 -23.15
N ALA A 42 -71.85 -67.54 -24.46
CA ALA A 42 -71.74 -68.62 -25.44
C ALA A 42 -70.32 -69.21 -25.49
N ASN A 43 -69.28 -68.37 -25.41
CA ASN A 43 -67.90 -68.85 -25.40
C ASN A 43 -67.50 -69.56 -24.10
N LEU A 44 -68.06 -69.14 -22.97
CA LEU A 44 -67.81 -69.76 -21.65
C LEU A 44 -68.56 -71.08 -21.48
N HIS A 45 -69.83 -71.16 -21.88
CA HIS A 45 -70.71 -72.28 -21.50
C HIS A 45 -70.97 -73.30 -22.62
N LEU A 46 -70.63 -73.01 -23.88
CA LEU A 46 -70.80 -73.95 -25.00
C LEU A 46 -69.48 -74.60 -25.44
N ALA A 47 -68.46 -74.52 -24.60
CA ALA A 47 -67.25 -75.31 -24.75
C ALA A 47 -67.56 -76.81 -24.55
N THR A 48 -66.77 -77.68 -25.18
CA THR A 48 -66.95 -79.14 -25.17
C THR A 48 -66.97 -79.76 -23.77
N ASP A 49 -66.44 -79.05 -22.78
CA ASP A 49 -66.27 -79.53 -21.41
C ASP A 49 -67.53 -79.26 -20.56
N HIS A 50 -68.48 -78.48 -21.09
CA HIS A 50 -69.72 -78.08 -20.40
C HIS A 50 -70.99 -78.64 -21.07
N LEU A 51 -70.82 -79.41 -22.14
CA LEU A 51 -71.91 -80.01 -22.91
C LEU A 51 -71.83 -81.54 -22.77
N LEU A 52 -72.86 -82.17 -22.22
CA LEU A 52 -72.91 -83.63 -22.08
C LEU A 52 -72.85 -84.31 -23.44
N THR A 53 -71.82 -85.11 -23.71
CA THR A 53 -71.73 -85.86 -24.96
C THR A 53 -72.90 -86.85 -25.09
N GLY A 54 -73.24 -87.23 -26.33
CA GLY A 54 -74.42 -88.10 -26.57
C GLY A 54 -74.38 -89.43 -25.81
N ASP A 55 -73.18 -89.97 -25.57
CA ASP A 55 -72.96 -91.17 -24.77
C ASP A 55 -73.13 -90.91 -23.26
N GLU A 56 -72.71 -89.74 -22.77
CA GLU A 56 -72.92 -89.30 -21.39
C GLU A 56 -74.40 -89.00 -21.10
N LEU A 57 -75.13 -88.46 -22.07
CA LEU A 57 -76.58 -88.26 -21.96
C LEU A 57 -77.34 -89.60 -22.00
N ALA A 58 -76.88 -90.57 -22.78
CA ALA A 58 -77.40 -91.94 -22.74
C ALA A 58 -77.08 -92.64 -21.40
N LEU A 59 -75.90 -92.41 -20.83
CA LEU A 59 -75.54 -92.89 -19.49
C LEU A 59 -76.38 -92.20 -18.41
N TYR A 60 -76.58 -90.89 -18.49
CA TYR A 60 -77.41 -90.15 -17.53
C TYR A 60 -78.86 -90.60 -17.58
N THR A 61 -79.44 -90.77 -18.78
CA THR A 61 -80.82 -91.26 -18.93
C THR A 61 -81.00 -92.73 -18.54
N THR A 62 -79.95 -93.56 -18.60
CA THR A 62 -79.98 -94.94 -18.08
C THR A 62 -79.79 -94.98 -16.56
N LEU A 63 -78.97 -94.10 -15.99
CA LEU A 63 -78.85 -93.90 -14.54
C LEU A 63 -80.14 -93.34 -13.93
N ASP A 64 -80.82 -92.42 -14.63
CA ASP A 64 -82.08 -91.80 -14.21
C ASP A 64 -83.22 -92.83 -14.20
N LYS A 65 -83.32 -93.64 -15.27
CA LYS A 65 -84.27 -94.77 -15.34
C LYS A 65 -84.00 -95.87 -14.32
N SER A 66 -82.79 -95.98 -13.79
CA SER A 66 -82.41 -96.96 -12.76
C SER A 66 -82.42 -96.39 -11.33
N GLY A 67 -82.80 -95.12 -11.14
CA GLY A 67 -82.88 -94.46 -9.83
C GLY A 67 -81.54 -94.26 -9.13
N GLN A 68 -80.41 -94.46 -9.82
CA GLN A 68 -79.07 -94.29 -9.26
C GLN A 68 -78.61 -92.82 -9.22
N VAL A 69 -79.25 -91.94 -10.00
CA VAL A 69 -79.00 -90.49 -9.94
C VAL A 69 -79.41 -89.92 -8.59
N ASP A 70 -80.60 -90.28 -8.10
CA ASP A 70 -81.10 -89.84 -6.79
C ASP A 70 -80.18 -90.34 -5.67
N HIS A 71 -79.68 -91.57 -5.78
CA HIS A 71 -78.76 -92.14 -4.80
C HIS A 71 -77.36 -91.48 -4.82
N LEU A 72 -76.90 -90.99 -5.97
CA LEU A 72 -75.64 -90.24 -6.09
C LEU A 72 -75.78 -88.78 -5.66
N ALA A 73 -76.95 -88.17 -5.85
CA ALA A 73 -77.28 -86.86 -5.30
C ALA A 73 -77.34 -86.89 -3.77
N ASP A 74 -77.88 -87.97 -3.18
CA ASP A 74 -77.89 -88.17 -1.73
C ASP A 74 -76.49 -88.51 -1.15
N LEU A 75 -75.57 -89.06 -1.96
CA LEU A 75 -74.19 -89.38 -1.55
C LEU A 75 -73.26 -88.14 -1.56
N HIS A 76 -73.65 -87.07 -2.23
CA HIS A 76 -73.00 -85.77 -2.12
C HIS A 76 -73.92 -84.85 -1.33
N ASP A 77 -73.81 -84.95 -0.01
CA ASP A 77 -74.49 -84.08 0.94
C ASP A 77 -74.05 -82.63 0.69
N LEU A 78 -74.80 -81.91 -0.13
CA LEU A 78 -74.64 -80.46 -0.35
C LEU A 78 -74.84 -79.67 0.95
N GLY A 79 -75.20 -80.32 2.07
CA GLY A 79 -75.15 -79.78 3.42
C GLY A 79 -73.74 -79.60 4.00
N GLU A 80 -72.70 -80.25 3.47
CA GLU A 80 -71.30 -79.99 3.89
C GLU A 80 -70.73 -78.69 3.28
N VAL A 81 -71.36 -78.15 2.23
CA VAL A 81 -71.19 -76.74 1.90
C VAL A 81 -72.07 -75.98 2.87
N GLN A 82 -71.48 -75.56 3.99
CA GLN A 82 -72.15 -74.74 4.99
C GLN A 82 -72.91 -73.63 4.28
N ALA A 83 -74.24 -73.73 4.30
CA ALA A 83 -75.11 -72.76 3.66
C ALA A 83 -74.69 -71.39 4.19
N VAL A 84 -74.17 -70.54 3.30
CA VAL A 84 -73.69 -69.22 3.68
C VAL A 84 -74.86 -68.52 4.33
N ASN A 85 -74.82 -68.36 5.66
CA ASN A 85 -75.94 -67.77 6.37
C ASN A 85 -76.11 -66.35 5.85
N GLU A 86 -77.35 -65.94 5.63
CA GLU A 86 -77.69 -64.57 5.23
C GLU A 86 -77.03 -63.53 6.15
N ASP A 87 -76.86 -63.88 7.44
CA ASP A 87 -76.20 -63.06 8.44
C ASP A 87 -74.67 -63.01 8.29
N ASP A 88 -74.01 -64.07 7.81
CA ASP A 88 -72.57 -64.09 7.52
C ASP A 88 -72.26 -63.28 6.25
N ILE A 89 -73.14 -63.35 5.23
CA ILE A 89 -73.08 -62.48 4.05
C ILE A 89 -73.25 -61.02 4.47
N ARG A 90 -74.24 -60.73 5.34
CA ARG A 90 -74.48 -59.38 5.86
C ARG A 90 -73.28 -58.87 6.67
N ALA A 91 -72.68 -59.70 7.51
CA ALA A 91 -71.48 -59.35 8.28
C ALA A 91 -70.28 -59.07 7.36
N ALA A 92 -70.04 -59.91 6.34
CA ALA A 92 -68.99 -59.70 5.36
C ALA A 92 -69.21 -58.43 4.52
N ILE A 93 -70.45 -58.11 4.16
CA ILE A 93 -70.81 -56.86 3.48
C ILE A 93 -70.57 -55.66 4.39
N GLU A 94 -70.93 -55.74 5.67
CA GLU A 94 -70.68 -54.66 6.64
C GLU A 94 -69.18 -54.45 6.90
N GLU A 95 -68.40 -55.52 6.98
CA GLU A 95 -66.94 -55.46 7.13
C GLU A 95 -66.28 -54.92 5.86
N LEU A 96 -66.72 -55.33 4.68
CA LEU A 96 -66.28 -54.78 3.41
C LEU A 96 -66.63 -53.29 3.29
N ASN A 97 -67.83 -52.89 3.71
CA ASN A 97 -68.25 -51.48 3.73
C ASN A 97 -67.43 -50.67 4.74
N ARG A 98 -67.13 -51.21 5.92
CA ARG A 98 -66.20 -50.59 6.88
C ARG A 98 -64.81 -50.44 6.28
N SER A 99 -64.27 -51.49 5.66
CA SER A 99 -62.97 -51.48 4.99
C SER A 99 -62.92 -50.44 3.86
N THR A 100 -63.93 -50.44 2.98
CA THR A 100 -64.08 -49.47 1.89
C THR A 100 -64.16 -48.04 2.41
N ALA A 101 -64.89 -47.81 3.51
CA ALA A 101 -64.97 -46.50 4.16
C ALA A 101 -63.65 -46.09 4.83
N THR A 102 -62.85 -47.03 5.34
CA THR A 102 -61.52 -46.72 5.86
C THR A 102 -60.52 -46.42 4.74
N ILE A 103 -60.58 -47.16 3.63
CA ILE A 103 -59.73 -46.93 2.45
C ILE A 103 -60.09 -45.60 1.78
N SER A 104 -61.38 -45.24 1.69
CA SER A 104 -61.80 -43.94 1.16
C SER A 104 -61.29 -42.78 2.02
N LYS A 105 -61.38 -42.90 3.35
CA LYS A 105 -60.76 -41.92 4.27
C LYS A 105 -59.25 -41.85 4.10
N GLN A 106 -58.56 -42.99 3.98
CA GLN A 106 -57.11 -43.02 3.80
C GLN A 106 -56.69 -42.37 2.47
N THR A 107 -57.37 -42.71 1.36
CA THR A 107 -57.10 -42.10 0.05
C THR A 107 -57.39 -40.60 0.04
N GLU A 108 -58.44 -40.14 0.73
CA GLU A 108 -58.71 -38.72 0.90
C GLU A 108 -57.60 -38.02 1.71
N THR A 109 -57.14 -38.61 2.82
CA THR A 109 -56.01 -38.06 3.58
C THR A 109 -54.70 -38.03 2.79
N LEU A 110 -54.42 -39.07 1.99
CA LEU A 110 -53.25 -39.11 1.10
C LEU A 110 -53.35 -38.04 0.01
N ARG A 111 -54.54 -37.80 -0.53
CA ARG A 111 -54.78 -36.73 -1.51
C ARG A 111 -54.56 -35.35 -0.89
N GLN A 112 -55.02 -35.13 0.33
CA GLN A 112 -54.75 -33.90 1.08
C GLN A 112 -53.24 -33.73 1.37
N GLN A 113 -52.53 -34.80 1.73
CA GLN A 113 -51.08 -34.78 1.92
C GLN A 113 -50.34 -34.50 0.61
N GLN A 114 -50.76 -35.10 -0.50
CA GLN A 114 -50.21 -34.85 -1.83
C GLN A 114 -50.40 -33.37 -2.23
N ASP A 115 -51.59 -32.82 -2.05
CA ASP A 115 -51.88 -31.41 -2.33
C ASP A 115 -51.06 -30.47 -1.44
N ALA A 116 -50.88 -30.81 -0.16
CA ALA A 116 -50.03 -30.05 0.76
C ALA A 116 -48.55 -30.08 0.34
N LEU A 117 -48.03 -31.24 -0.05
CA LEU A 117 -46.67 -31.40 -0.56
C LEU A 117 -46.48 -30.64 -1.89
N ALA A 118 -47.44 -30.72 -2.80
CA ALA A 118 -47.40 -29.98 -4.07
C ALA A 118 -47.36 -28.47 -3.84
N ARG A 119 -48.11 -27.95 -2.85
CA ARG A 119 -48.05 -26.53 -2.45
C ARG A 119 -46.70 -26.15 -1.85
N LEU A 120 -46.09 -27.03 -1.04
CA LEU A 120 -44.76 -26.78 -0.46
C LEU A 120 -43.67 -26.76 -1.53
N VAL A 121 -43.71 -27.68 -2.51
CA VAL A 121 -42.78 -27.69 -3.65
C VAL A 121 -42.90 -26.40 -4.46
N LYS A 122 -44.12 -26.00 -4.83
CA LYS A 122 -44.35 -24.73 -5.54
C LYS A 122 -43.81 -23.52 -4.77
N LYS A 123 -44.09 -23.45 -3.46
CA LYS A 123 -43.58 -22.36 -2.61
C LYS A 123 -42.05 -22.35 -2.52
N ARG A 124 -41.42 -23.54 -2.51
CA ARG A 124 -39.96 -23.68 -2.57
C ARG A 124 -39.41 -23.18 -3.90
N ASP A 125 -39.99 -23.58 -5.02
CA ASP A 125 -39.55 -23.14 -6.35
C ASP A 125 -39.70 -21.62 -6.51
N GLU A 126 -40.80 -21.05 -6.03
CA GLU A 126 -41.00 -19.60 -5.97
C GLU A 126 -39.94 -18.89 -5.12
N ALA A 127 -39.63 -19.43 -3.93
CA ALA A 127 -38.60 -18.88 -3.06
C ALA A 127 -37.19 -18.97 -3.67
N ASP A 128 -36.87 -20.09 -4.33
CA ASP A 128 -35.58 -20.29 -5.00
C ASP A 128 -35.45 -19.38 -6.23
N ASN A 129 -36.53 -19.16 -6.99
CA ASN A 129 -36.55 -18.18 -8.09
C ASN A 129 -36.39 -16.74 -7.58
N GLN A 130 -37.03 -16.37 -6.47
CA GLN A 130 -36.84 -15.07 -5.83
C GLN A 130 -35.40 -14.87 -5.35
N ARG A 131 -34.78 -15.90 -4.76
CA ARG A 131 -33.37 -15.87 -4.35
C ARG A 131 -32.44 -15.65 -5.54
N ARG A 132 -32.61 -16.43 -6.62
CA ARG A 132 -31.81 -16.28 -7.86
C ARG A 132 -31.92 -14.87 -8.45
N HIS A 133 -33.14 -14.33 -8.52
CA HIS A 133 -33.34 -12.98 -9.05
C HIS A 133 -32.73 -11.88 -8.16
N LEU A 134 -32.73 -12.05 -6.83
CA LEU A 134 -32.02 -11.14 -5.92
C LEU A 134 -30.50 -11.25 -6.05
N GLU A 135 -29.97 -12.45 -6.24
CA GLU A 135 -28.55 -12.70 -6.48
C GLU A 135 -28.09 -12.09 -7.81
N GLU A 136 -28.85 -12.28 -8.89
CA GLU A 136 -28.56 -11.68 -10.20
C GLU A 136 -28.56 -10.15 -10.13
N ARG A 137 -29.57 -9.55 -9.49
CA ARG A 137 -29.59 -8.10 -9.24
C ARG A 137 -28.41 -7.61 -8.43
N ARG A 138 -27.94 -8.38 -7.44
CA ARG A 138 -26.74 -8.03 -6.66
C ARG A 138 -25.49 -8.13 -7.53
N LEU A 139 -25.34 -9.21 -8.28
CA LEU A 139 -24.22 -9.40 -9.20
C LEU A 139 -24.16 -8.27 -10.23
N ASP A 140 -25.28 -7.89 -10.82
CA ASP A 140 -25.31 -6.80 -11.78
C ASP A 140 -24.97 -5.47 -11.13
N LYS A 141 -25.51 -5.15 -9.95
CA LYS A 141 -25.08 -3.95 -9.20
C LYS A 141 -23.58 -3.94 -8.94
N THR A 142 -22.99 -5.06 -8.51
CA THR A 142 -21.55 -5.15 -8.28
C THR A 142 -20.75 -5.00 -9.57
N LYS A 143 -21.18 -5.59 -10.69
CA LYS A 143 -20.54 -5.42 -12.01
C LYS A 143 -20.58 -3.96 -12.47
N HIS A 144 -21.72 -3.27 -12.29
CA HIS A 144 -21.83 -1.86 -12.65
C HIS A 144 -20.94 -0.98 -11.75
N ALA A 145 -20.89 -1.26 -10.44
CA ALA A 145 -20.00 -0.56 -9.52
C ALA A 145 -18.52 -0.79 -9.88
N LEU A 146 -18.13 -2.02 -10.21
CA LEU A 146 -16.78 -2.35 -10.65
C LEU A 146 -16.42 -1.63 -11.96
N LYS A 147 -17.31 -1.63 -12.96
CA LYS A 147 -17.09 -0.90 -14.21
C LYS A 147 -16.93 0.60 -13.99
N LYS A 148 -17.76 1.18 -13.11
CA LYS A 148 -17.66 2.60 -12.75
C LYS A 148 -16.33 2.90 -12.06
N LEU A 149 -15.90 2.05 -11.12
CA LEU A 149 -14.63 2.21 -10.43
C LEU A 149 -13.44 2.10 -11.39
N VAL A 150 -13.47 1.14 -12.33
CA VAL A 150 -12.42 1.00 -13.36
C VAL A 150 -12.35 2.26 -14.22
N PHE A 151 -13.49 2.80 -14.66
CA PHE A 151 -13.52 4.04 -15.44
C PHE A 151 -12.98 5.25 -14.66
N GLU A 152 -13.32 5.37 -13.37
CA GLU A 152 -12.79 6.42 -12.50
C GLU A 152 -11.27 6.28 -12.30
N VAL A 153 -10.78 5.05 -12.08
CA VAL A 153 -9.34 4.76 -11.95
C VAL A 153 -8.59 5.05 -13.24
N ASP A 154 -9.12 4.65 -14.40
CA ASP A 154 -8.51 4.95 -15.70
C ASP A 154 -8.46 6.46 -15.97
N GLY A 155 -9.51 7.20 -15.59
CA GLY A 155 -9.55 8.65 -15.70
C GLY A 155 -8.50 9.34 -14.82
N GLU A 156 -8.36 8.91 -13.57
CA GLU A 156 -7.33 9.43 -12.65
C GLU A 156 -5.92 9.02 -13.09
N ALA A 157 -5.73 7.82 -13.64
CA ALA A 157 -4.45 7.36 -14.18
C ALA A 157 -4.01 8.21 -15.38
N GLN A 158 -4.92 8.53 -16.31
CA GLN A 158 -4.64 9.43 -17.43
C GLN A 158 -4.32 10.85 -16.94
N SER A 159 -5.10 11.38 -16.00
CA SER A 159 -4.85 12.69 -15.37
C SER A 159 -3.46 12.76 -14.72
N LEU A 160 -3.07 11.69 -14.03
CA LEU A 160 -1.75 11.56 -13.41
C LEU A 160 -0.64 11.44 -14.45
N GLU A 161 -0.86 10.74 -15.56
CA GLU A 161 0.08 10.66 -16.69
C GLU A 161 0.33 12.05 -17.32
N TYR A 162 -0.73 12.83 -17.55
CA TYR A 162 -0.59 14.21 -18.02
C TYR A 162 0.22 15.08 -17.05
N ARG A 163 -0.06 14.98 -15.75
CA ARG A 163 0.70 15.72 -14.72
C ARG A 163 2.16 15.29 -14.65
N VAL A 164 2.45 14.00 -14.83
CA VAL A 164 3.82 13.49 -14.90
C VAL A 164 4.55 14.06 -16.12
N ALA A 165 3.90 14.11 -17.28
CA ALA A 165 4.47 14.71 -18.49
C ALA A 165 4.76 16.21 -18.31
N ASP A 166 3.84 16.96 -17.70
CA ASP A 166 4.03 18.38 -17.39
C ASP A 166 5.21 18.60 -16.42
N LEU A 167 5.29 17.81 -15.35
CA LEU A 167 6.41 17.87 -14.39
C LEU A 167 7.74 17.53 -15.05
N GLU A 168 7.78 16.54 -15.95
CA GLU A 168 8.98 16.22 -16.73
C GLU A 168 9.41 17.38 -17.65
N GLN A 169 8.45 18.06 -18.28
CA GLN A 169 8.73 19.21 -19.12
C GLN A 169 9.28 20.38 -18.30
N ILE A 170 8.65 20.71 -17.18
CA ILE A 170 9.12 21.77 -16.25
C ILE A 170 10.52 21.44 -15.73
N ALA A 171 10.79 20.19 -15.39
CA ALA A 171 12.13 19.75 -14.94
C ALA A 171 13.19 19.88 -16.06
N LYS A 172 12.84 19.59 -17.33
CA LYS A 172 13.76 19.79 -18.47
C LYS A 172 14.01 21.27 -18.74
N GLU A 173 12.96 22.09 -18.73
CA GLU A 173 13.04 23.52 -19.01
C GLU A 173 13.85 24.25 -17.94
N SER A 174 13.57 23.99 -16.65
CA SER A 174 14.31 24.56 -15.52
C SER A 174 15.81 24.23 -15.57
N ARG A 175 16.19 22.99 -15.93
CA ARG A 175 17.61 22.63 -16.15
C ARG A 175 18.24 23.42 -17.29
N SER A 176 17.52 23.63 -18.39
CA SER A 176 18.03 24.38 -19.55
C SER A 176 18.20 25.87 -19.23
N ASN A 177 17.25 26.44 -18.48
CA ASN A 177 17.30 27.82 -18.03
C ASN A 177 18.43 28.02 -17.01
N LEU A 178 18.62 27.08 -16.08
CA LEU A 178 19.74 27.10 -15.14
C LEU A 178 21.08 27.14 -15.87
N LYS A 179 21.30 26.25 -16.85
CA LYS A 179 22.53 26.25 -17.65
C LYS A 179 22.79 27.60 -18.30
N LYS A 180 21.78 28.17 -18.99
CA LYS A 180 21.89 29.51 -19.59
C LYS A 180 22.25 30.58 -18.57
N THR A 181 21.63 30.57 -17.39
CA THR A 181 21.94 31.56 -16.35
C THR A 181 23.36 31.41 -15.81
N VAL A 182 23.83 30.17 -15.60
CA VAL A 182 25.19 29.88 -15.15
C VAL A 182 26.20 30.35 -16.21
N ASP A 183 25.95 30.06 -17.49
CA ASP A 183 26.82 30.47 -18.59
C ASP A 183 26.92 32.00 -18.70
N ILE A 184 25.81 32.73 -18.54
CA ILE A 184 25.79 34.21 -18.55
C ILE A 184 26.58 34.77 -17.36
N VAL A 185 26.41 34.18 -16.17
CA VAL A 185 27.14 34.58 -14.96
C VAL A 185 28.64 34.38 -15.21
N PHE A 186 29.09 33.17 -15.57
CA PHE A 186 30.52 32.92 -15.81
C PHE A 186 31.11 33.81 -16.92
N GLN A 187 30.39 34.08 -18.01
CA GLN A 187 30.86 35.03 -19.03
C GLN A 187 31.06 36.46 -18.49
N SER A 188 30.25 36.88 -17.51
CA SER A 188 30.44 38.18 -16.86
C SER A 188 31.58 38.15 -15.83
N ASP A 189 31.82 37.03 -15.15
CA ASP A 189 33.00 36.84 -14.28
C ASP A 189 34.29 36.86 -15.09
N ASP A 190 34.34 36.15 -16.22
CA ASP A 190 35.50 36.12 -17.11
C ASP A 190 35.85 37.52 -17.63
N LYS A 191 34.82 38.34 -17.94
CA LYS A 191 35.02 39.75 -18.32
C LYS A 191 35.63 40.54 -17.16
N LEU A 192 35.14 40.37 -15.94
CA LEU A 192 35.69 41.04 -14.76
C LEU A 192 37.14 40.61 -14.52
N LEU A 193 37.42 39.31 -14.52
CA LEU A 193 38.77 38.75 -14.36
C LEU A 193 39.73 39.26 -15.45
N SER A 194 39.28 39.36 -16.71
CA SER A 194 40.08 39.95 -17.78
C SER A 194 40.40 41.43 -17.56
N SER A 195 39.49 42.18 -16.92
CA SER A 195 39.72 43.58 -16.56
C SER A 195 40.67 43.73 -15.36
N LEU A 196 40.58 42.84 -14.37
CA LEU A 196 41.53 42.76 -13.26
C LEU A 196 42.92 42.37 -13.73
N GLN A 197 43.01 41.45 -14.70
CA GLN A 197 44.28 41.13 -15.34
C GLN A 197 44.89 42.36 -16.00
N LYS A 198 44.13 43.13 -16.78
CA LYS A 198 44.64 44.37 -17.39
C LYS A 198 45.14 45.37 -16.33
N LEU A 199 44.38 45.56 -15.25
CA LEU A 199 44.79 46.41 -14.14
C LEU A 199 46.09 45.93 -13.49
N GLY A 200 46.26 44.61 -13.33
CA GLY A 200 47.50 44.03 -12.82
C GLY A 200 48.70 44.32 -13.73
N TRP A 201 48.52 44.29 -15.05
CA TRP A 201 49.57 44.63 -16.01
C TRP A 201 49.91 46.13 -16.01
N GLU A 202 48.92 46.99 -15.75
CA GLU A 202 49.13 48.42 -15.57
C GLU A 202 49.89 48.74 -14.27
N LEU A 203 49.74 47.90 -13.24
CA LEU A 203 50.37 48.09 -11.94
C LEU A 203 51.80 47.51 -11.85
N ASP A 204 52.10 46.48 -12.64
CA ASP A 204 53.43 45.83 -12.70
C ASP A 204 54.45 46.66 -13.51
N GLN A 205 53.97 47.56 -14.37
CA GLN A 205 54.86 48.49 -15.08
C GLN A 205 55.38 49.55 -14.10
N GLN A 206 56.66 49.46 -13.72
CA GLN A 206 57.37 50.59 -13.11
C GLN A 206 57.28 51.79 -14.04
N ASP A 207 57.02 52.98 -13.48
CA ASP A 207 56.89 54.20 -14.27
C ASP A 207 58.20 54.39 -15.06
N PRO A 208 58.20 54.25 -16.40
CA PRO A 208 59.43 54.28 -17.20
C PRO A 208 60.09 55.66 -17.15
N GLU A 209 59.38 56.67 -16.68
CA GLU A 209 59.89 58.00 -16.41
C GLU A 209 60.66 58.08 -15.08
N GLU A 210 60.30 57.29 -14.06
CA GLU A 210 61.04 57.22 -12.79
C GLU A 210 62.42 56.55 -13.00
N GLU A 211 62.48 55.46 -13.77
CA GLU A 211 63.75 54.79 -14.07
C GLU A 211 64.69 55.70 -14.90
N LYS A 212 64.17 56.34 -15.95
CA LYS A 212 64.94 57.29 -16.77
C LYS A 212 65.38 58.53 -15.97
N THR A 213 64.59 58.99 -15.01
CA THR A 213 64.97 60.16 -14.19
C THR A 213 66.07 59.79 -13.20
N ILE A 214 66.04 58.60 -12.60
CA ILE A 214 67.12 58.09 -11.74
C ILE A 214 68.42 57.91 -12.54
N GLU A 215 68.37 57.37 -13.76
CA GLU A 215 69.55 57.23 -14.62
C GLU A 215 70.15 58.60 -14.99
N LYS A 216 69.31 59.55 -15.42
CA LYS A 216 69.75 60.93 -15.70
C LYS A 216 70.34 61.62 -14.48
N LEU A 217 69.77 61.38 -13.29
CA LEU A 217 70.27 61.93 -12.03
C LEU A 217 71.67 61.38 -11.70
N ARG A 218 71.89 60.07 -11.86
CA ARG A 218 73.21 59.44 -11.70
C ARG A 218 74.22 59.99 -12.70
N GLU A 219 73.83 60.14 -13.97
CA GLU A 219 74.71 60.68 -15.02
C GLU A 219 75.10 62.14 -14.75
N THR A 220 74.14 62.97 -14.35
CA THR A 220 74.40 64.38 -14.00
C THR A 220 75.26 64.54 -12.76
N CYS A 221 75.05 63.72 -11.71
CA CYS A 221 75.92 63.70 -10.54
C CYS A 221 77.35 63.26 -10.89
N MET A 222 77.51 62.24 -11.73
CA MET A 222 78.83 61.82 -12.22
C MET A 222 79.54 62.94 -13.00
N ARG A 223 78.80 63.66 -13.85
CA ARG A 223 79.33 64.81 -14.58
C ARG A 223 79.75 65.94 -13.64
N LEU A 224 78.97 66.20 -12.59
CA LEU A 224 79.29 67.20 -11.57
C LEU A 224 80.52 66.81 -10.73
N ILE A 225 80.68 65.53 -10.37
CA ILE A 225 81.89 65.02 -9.72
C ILE A 225 83.11 65.25 -10.62
N LYS A 226 82.99 64.88 -11.91
CA LYS A 226 84.09 65.08 -12.86
C LYS A 226 84.50 66.55 -12.99
N THR A 227 83.55 67.46 -13.17
CA THR A 227 83.85 68.90 -13.31
C THR A 227 84.37 69.52 -12.01
N THR A 228 83.87 69.10 -10.84
CA THR A 228 84.38 69.59 -9.56
C THR A 228 85.81 69.11 -9.30
N VAL A 229 86.14 67.85 -9.59
CA VAL A 229 87.51 67.34 -9.50
C VAL A 229 88.44 68.07 -10.45
N GLU A 230 88.04 68.26 -11.71
CA GLU A 230 88.84 68.98 -12.71
C GLU A 230 89.07 70.46 -12.31
N THR A 231 88.03 71.13 -11.80
CA THR A 231 88.14 72.53 -11.34
C THR A 231 88.97 72.68 -10.07
N LEU A 232 88.87 71.75 -9.12
CA LEU A 232 89.72 71.74 -7.94
C LEU A 232 91.19 71.49 -8.30
N ARG A 233 91.46 70.54 -9.21
CA ARG A 233 92.81 70.26 -9.69
C ARG A 233 93.44 71.48 -10.38
N THR A 234 92.73 72.06 -11.35
CA THR A 234 93.21 73.26 -12.05
C THR A 234 93.36 74.48 -11.13
N ARG A 235 92.52 74.62 -10.10
CA ARG A 235 92.67 75.67 -9.09
C ARG A 235 93.90 75.45 -8.20
N LEU A 236 94.19 74.20 -7.85
CA LEU A 236 95.37 73.83 -7.07
C LEU A 236 96.65 74.06 -7.87
N ASP A 237 96.70 73.60 -9.12
CA ASP A 237 97.79 73.88 -10.07
C ASP A 237 98.02 75.39 -10.21
N ARG A 238 96.95 76.18 -10.34
CA ARG A 238 97.04 77.65 -10.42
C ARG A 238 97.65 78.25 -9.16
N ILE A 239 97.18 77.85 -7.98
CA ILE A 239 97.68 78.38 -6.69
C ILE A 239 99.15 77.99 -6.49
N TYR A 240 99.52 76.75 -6.86
CA TYR A 240 100.91 76.28 -6.79
C TYR A 240 101.83 77.14 -7.68
N ILE A 241 101.46 77.38 -8.93
CA ILE A 241 102.23 78.24 -9.85
C ILE A 241 102.24 79.70 -9.37
N GLU A 242 101.10 80.24 -8.90
CA GLU A 242 101.02 81.59 -8.34
C GLU A 242 101.91 81.76 -7.10
N ALA A 243 102.00 80.74 -6.23
CA ALA A 243 102.86 80.74 -5.06
C ALA A 243 104.35 80.71 -5.44
N ILE A 244 104.74 79.91 -6.43
CA ILE A 244 106.11 79.89 -6.97
C ILE A 244 106.46 81.27 -7.55
N LEU A 245 105.60 81.83 -8.39
CA LEU A 245 105.83 83.15 -8.98
C LEU A 245 105.89 84.25 -7.90
N ALA A 246 105.01 84.22 -6.89
CA ALA A 246 105.04 85.17 -5.80
C ALA A 246 106.33 85.07 -4.96
N ALA A 247 106.82 83.86 -4.72
CA ALA A 247 108.10 83.62 -4.06
C ALA A 247 109.27 84.22 -4.88
N GLU A 248 109.30 84.01 -6.19
CA GLU A 248 110.31 84.59 -7.09
C GLU A 248 110.29 86.13 -7.11
N HIS A 249 109.11 86.75 -7.09
CA HIS A 249 108.97 88.22 -7.13
C HIS A 249 109.27 88.92 -5.80
N SER A 250 109.15 88.22 -4.66
CA SER A 250 109.29 88.80 -3.32
C SER A 250 110.74 88.94 -2.84
N GLY A 251 111.70 88.25 -3.47
CA GLY A 251 113.13 88.36 -3.16
C GLY A 251 113.55 87.85 -1.76
N ASP A 252 112.64 87.33 -0.93
CA ASP A 252 112.93 86.75 0.38
C ASP A 252 113.33 85.28 0.24
N VAL A 253 114.49 85.03 -0.36
CA VAL A 253 115.06 83.69 -0.51
C VAL A 253 115.84 83.34 0.75
N LYS A 254 115.14 82.90 1.80
CA LYS A 254 115.66 81.73 2.53
C LYS A 254 115.40 80.57 1.59
N SER A 255 116.46 79.95 1.08
CA SER A 255 116.33 78.78 0.22
C SER A 255 115.44 77.77 0.93
N ALA A 256 114.17 77.64 0.51
CA ALA A 256 113.36 76.51 0.86
C ALA A 256 114.23 75.28 0.60
N THR A 257 114.46 74.48 1.63
CA THR A 257 115.37 73.35 1.47
C THR A 257 114.73 72.41 0.46
N GLN A 258 115.54 71.68 -0.30
CA GLN A 258 115.04 70.74 -1.31
C GLN A 258 114.07 69.72 -0.68
N ASP A 259 114.17 69.49 0.63
CA ASP A 259 113.29 68.63 1.41
C ASP A 259 111.91 69.27 1.66
N ASP A 260 111.82 70.60 1.81
CA ASP A 260 110.53 71.32 1.97
C ASP A 260 109.70 71.30 0.68
N VAL A 261 110.37 71.41 -0.48
CA VAL A 261 109.70 71.33 -1.80
C VAL A 261 109.17 69.92 -2.04
N LYS A 262 109.96 68.89 -1.72
CA LYS A 262 109.52 67.49 -1.83
C LYS A 262 108.36 67.16 -0.88
N ALA A 263 108.41 67.67 0.35
CA ALA A 263 107.30 67.53 1.29
C ALA A 263 106.01 68.16 0.75
N LEU A 264 106.08 69.36 0.14
CA LEU A 264 104.94 70.00 -0.51
C LEU A 264 104.45 69.23 -1.75
N GLU A 265 105.35 68.65 -2.55
CA GLU A 265 105.00 67.78 -3.68
C GLU A 265 104.26 66.52 -3.22
N GLU A 266 104.76 65.85 -2.16
CA GLU A 266 104.10 64.68 -1.55
C GLU A 266 102.72 65.03 -0.94
N GLU A 267 102.61 66.18 -0.27
CA GLU A 267 101.33 66.68 0.26
C GLU A 267 100.33 66.99 -0.87
N LEU A 268 100.81 67.53 -2.00
CA LEU A 268 100.01 67.86 -3.16
C LEU A 268 99.55 66.61 -3.92
N GLU A 269 100.41 65.60 -4.06
CA GLU A 269 100.04 64.27 -4.58
C GLU A 269 99.02 63.56 -3.67
N SER A 270 99.21 63.64 -2.35
CA SER A 270 98.24 63.15 -1.37
C SER A 270 96.89 63.85 -1.55
N LEU A 271 96.88 65.17 -1.67
CA LEU A 271 95.66 65.96 -1.89
C LEU A 271 94.98 65.60 -3.23
N TYR A 272 95.74 65.32 -4.29
CA TYR A 272 95.17 64.86 -5.56
C TYR A 272 94.49 63.49 -5.49
N SER A 273 94.98 62.61 -4.62
CA SER A 273 94.36 61.31 -4.37
C SER A 273 93.05 61.43 -3.57
N GLU A 274 92.95 62.44 -2.70
CA GLU A 274 91.80 62.66 -1.82
C GLU A 274 90.65 63.47 -2.47
N ILE A 275 90.97 64.35 -3.45
CA ILE A 275 89.97 65.21 -4.12
C ILE A 275 88.82 64.40 -4.76
N LEU A 276 89.11 63.26 -5.40
CA LEU A 276 88.08 62.46 -6.06
C LEU A 276 87.12 61.78 -5.06
N PRO A 277 87.60 61.02 -4.05
CA PRO A 277 86.73 60.46 -3.00
C PRO A 277 85.89 61.51 -2.29
N VAL A 278 86.47 62.67 -1.95
CA VAL A 278 85.74 63.74 -1.24
C VAL A 278 84.69 64.40 -2.14
N ALA A 279 85.01 64.65 -3.42
CA ALA A 279 84.04 65.18 -4.38
C ALA A 279 82.89 64.19 -4.64
N GLN A 280 83.19 62.89 -4.71
CA GLN A 280 82.20 61.85 -4.83
C GLN A 280 81.27 61.83 -3.61
N MET A 281 81.82 61.74 -2.40
CA MET A 281 81.02 61.77 -1.17
C MET A 281 80.18 63.05 -1.05
N SER A 282 80.75 64.20 -1.38
CA SER A 282 80.04 65.49 -1.35
C SER A 282 78.88 65.53 -2.34
N ALA A 283 79.08 65.08 -3.58
CA ALA A 283 78.03 65.07 -4.59
C ALA A 283 76.94 64.03 -4.28
N GLU A 284 77.34 62.86 -3.77
CA GLU A 284 76.41 61.83 -3.31
C GLU A 284 75.54 62.36 -2.16
N GLN A 285 76.14 62.98 -1.14
CA GLN A 285 75.42 63.46 0.03
C GLN A 285 74.57 64.71 -0.23
N GLN A 286 75.04 65.64 -1.06
CA GLN A 286 74.33 66.90 -1.33
C GLN A 286 73.25 66.79 -2.41
N HIS A 287 73.44 65.89 -3.38
CA HIS A 287 72.58 65.86 -4.57
C HIS A 287 71.97 64.49 -4.85
N LEU A 288 72.74 63.40 -4.77
CA LEU A 288 72.24 62.07 -5.11
C LEU A 288 71.26 61.55 -4.04
N GLU A 289 71.67 61.49 -2.78
CA GLU A 289 70.83 60.96 -1.70
C GLU A 289 69.53 61.74 -1.48
N PRO A 290 69.52 63.09 -1.45
CA PRO A 290 68.27 63.83 -1.27
C PRO A 290 67.32 63.64 -2.45
N ALA A 291 67.86 63.54 -3.66
CA ALA A 291 67.04 63.29 -4.84
C ALA A 291 66.47 61.87 -4.85
N LEU A 292 67.27 60.85 -4.48
CA LEU A 292 66.78 59.48 -4.32
C LEU A 292 65.70 59.39 -3.23
N LYS A 293 65.88 60.06 -2.10
CA LYS A 293 64.84 60.15 -1.05
C LYS A 293 63.57 60.85 -1.56
N SER A 294 63.70 61.84 -2.44
CA SER A 294 62.54 62.50 -3.05
C SER A 294 61.83 61.60 -4.07
N THR A 295 62.57 60.81 -4.86
CA THR A 295 61.98 59.81 -5.76
C THR A 295 61.33 58.67 -4.97
N ASP A 296 61.91 58.26 -3.84
CA ASP A 296 61.30 57.27 -2.94
C ASP A 296 60.03 57.81 -2.26
N SER A 297 59.98 59.12 -1.97
CA SER A 297 58.74 59.75 -1.48
C SER A 297 57.65 59.82 -2.56
N GLN A 298 58.06 59.96 -3.82
CA GLN A 298 57.16 59.93 -4.98
C GLN A 298 56.70 58.49 -5.29
N SER A 299 57.55 57.49 -5.10
CA SER A 299 57.16 56.08 -5.15
C SER A 299 56.19 55.70 -4.02
N GLY A 300 56.15 56.46 -2.92
CA GLY A 300 55.05 56.39 -1.96
C GLY A 300 53.67 56.67 -2.57
N GLN A 301 53.57 57.51 -3.61
CA GLN A 301 52.33 57.75 -4.35
C GLN A 301 51.98 56.61 -5.31
N SER A 302 52.98 55.98 -5.94
CA SER A 302 52.75 54.76 -6.74
C SER A 302 52.35 53.57 -5.85
N LEU A 303 52.90 53.47 -4.64
CA LEU A 303 52.48 52.51 -3.61
C LEU A 303 51.05 52.77 -3.13
N HIS A 304 50.63 54.03 -2.98
CA HIS A 304 49.24 54.35 -2.68
C HIS A 304 48.28 53.96 -3.81
N ARG A 305 48.65 54.23 -5.08
CA ARG A 305 47.88 53.77 -6.25
C ARG A 305 47.79 52.24 -6.30
N SER A 306 48.89 51.55 -6.00
CA SER A 306 48.94 50.09 -5.88
C SER A 306 48.05 49.58 -4.76
N ALA A 307 48.07 50.21 -3.58
CA ALA A 307 47.21 49.83 -2.47
C ALA A 307 45.71 49.97 -2.81
N VAL A 308 45.32 51.05 -3.50
CA VAL A 308 43.94 51.26 -3.97
C VAL A 308 43.55 50.26 -5.06
N ALA A 309 44.46 49.96 -5.98
CA ALA A 309 44.23 48.94 -7.01
C ALA A 309 44.08 47.55 -6.38
N VAL A 310 44.91 47.19 -5.40
CA VAL A 310 44.84 45.92 -4.68
C VAL A 310 43.56 45.83 -3.84
N SER A 311 43.14 46.91 -3.17
CA SER A 311 41.85 46.90 -2.46
C SER A 311 40.68 46.69 -3.41
N TYR A 312 40.69 47.34 -4.58
CA TYR A 312 39.68 47.13 -5.63
C TYR A 312 39.70 45.69 -6.17
N VAL A 313 40.88 45.11 -6.39
CA VAL A 313 41.02 43.69 -6.80
C VAL A 313 40.42 42.78 -5.73
N ASN A 314 40.73 43.00 -4.45
CA ASN A 314 40.18 42.21 -3.34
C ASN A 314 38.65 42.33 -3.28
N GLU A 315 38.08 43.53 -3.37
CA GLU A 315 36.63 43.74 -3.40
C GLU A 315 35.97 43.02 -4.59
N CYS A 316 36.62 43.03 -5.77
CA CYS A 316 36.13 42.29 -6.93
C CYS A 316 36.19 40.77 -6.72
N LEU A 317 37.27 40.27 -6.12
CA LEU A 317 37.42 38.83 -5.80
C LEU A 317 36.41 38.38 -4.75
N ASP A 318 36.16 39.19 -3.71
CA ASP A 318 35.13 38.92 -2.70
C ASP A 318 33.75 38.88 -3.34
N HIS A 319 33.43 39.84 -4.23
CA HIS A 319 32.20 39.83 -5.01
C HIS A 319 32.06 38.57 -5.89
N LEU A 320 33.15 38.10 -6.52
CA LEU A 320 33.14 36.85 -7.29
C LEU A 320 32.84 35.64 -6.41
N VAL A 321 33.47 35.57 -5.22
CA VAL A 321 33.24 34.49 -4.25
C VAL A 321 31.80 34.50 -3.75
N ASP A 322 31.28 35.64 -3.32
CA ASP A 322 29.90 35.80 -2.87
C ASP A 322 28.89 35.39 -3.96
N ARG A 323 29.18 35.77 -5.21
CA ARG A 323 28.31 35.42 -6.34
C ARG A 323 28.35 33.93 -6.68
N ILE A 324 29.53 33.30 -6.61
CA ILE A 324 29.68 31.84 -6.83
C ILE A 324 29.02 31.05 -5.71
N THR A 325 29.15 31.47 -4.45
CA THR A 325 28.50 30.79 -3.31
C THR A 325 26.98 30.86 -3.44
N LEU A 326 26.42 32.04 -3.77
CA LEU A 326 24.98 32.20 -4.03
C LEU A 326 24.50 31.34 -5.21
N LEU A 327 25.26 31.31 -6.32
CA LEU A 327 24.94 30.48 -7.47
C LEU A 327 24.95 29.00 -7.09
N THR A 328 25.92 28.57 -6.27
CA THR A 328 26.05 27.18 -5.81
C THR A 328 24.85 26.76 -4.97
N ASP A 329 24.44 27.58 -4.00
CA ASP A 329 23.24 27.33 -3.18
C ASP A 329 21.97 27.22 -4.05
N ARG A 330 21.83 28.12 -5.03
CA ARG A 330 20.71 28.07 -5.99
C ARG A 330 20.74 26.83 -6.89
N VAL A 331 21.92 26.37 -7.30
CA VAL A 331 22.08 25.12 -8.07
C VAL A 331 21.76 23.91 -7.20
N GLU A 332 22.15 23.91 -5.93
CA GLU A 332 21.88 22.83 -4.99
C GLU A 332 20.39 22.68 -4.68
N THR A 333 19.70 23.79 -4.41
CA THR A 333 18.24 23.82 -4.23
C THR A 333 17.51 23.34 -5.50
N LEU A 334 17.91 23.78 -6.69
CA LEU A 334 17.32 23.28 -7.93
C LEU A 334 17.61 21.79 -8.16
N LYS A 335 18.79 21.31 -7.79
CA LYS A 335 19.15 19.90 -7.87
C LYS A 335 18.29 19.05 -6.94
N SER A 336 18.05 19.50 -5.70
CA SER A 336 17.19 18.79 -4.75
C SER A 336 15.72 18.78 -5.21
N HIS A 337 15.20 19.91 -5.72
CA HIS A 337 13.87 19.98 -6.33
C HIS A 337 13.72 19.02 -7.51
N ASN A 338 14.73 18.97 -8.39
CA ASN A 338 14.73 18.09 -9.54
C ASN A 338 14.85 16.61 -9.14
N ALA A 339 15.60 16.28 -8.09
CA ALA A 339 15.65 14.93 -7.53
C ALA A 339 14.28 14.52 -6.95
N ALA A 340 13.65 15.39 -6.17
CA ALA A 340 12.29 15.17 -5.65
C ALA A 340 11.27 14.99 -6.77
N ALA A 341 11.29 15.86 -7.79
CA ALA A 341 10.43 15.73 -8.96
C ALA A 341 10.65 14.39 -9.69
N SER A 342 11.91 13.97 -9.87
CA SER A 342 12.21 12.67 -10.48
C SER A 342 11.74 11.48 -9.66
N SER A 343 11.79 11.58 -8.32
CA SER A 343 11.24 10.56 -7.41
C SER A 343 9.72 10.49 -7.53
N ILE A 344 9.03 11.64 -7.54
CA ILE A 344 7.58 11.70 -7.71
C ILE A 344 7.16 11.13 -9.07
N ILE A 345 7.90 11.44 -10.13
CA ILE A 345 7.66 10.88 -11.46
C ILE A 345 7.86 9.35 -11.45
N ALA A 346 8.92 8.85 -10.79
CA ALA A 346 9.18 7.42 -10.70
C ALA A 346 8.08 6.68 -9.92
N THR A 347 7.63 7.23 -8.78
CA THR A 347 6.54 6.64 -7.98
C THR A 347 5.23 6.68 -8.75
N ALA A 348 4.91 7.81 -9.39
CA ALA A 348 3.72 7.96 -10.21
C ALA A 348 3.69 6.95 -11.37
N LYS A 349 4.80 6.77 -12.09
CA LYS A 349 4.92 5.76 -13.16
C LYS A 349 4.79 4.33 -12.63
N ALA A 350 5.33 4.04 -11.45
CA ALA A 350 5.19 2.73 -10.81
C ALA A 350 3.73 2.46 -10.41
N GLU A 351 3.02 3.46 -9.88
CA GLU A 351 1.61 3.35 -9.52
C GLU A 351 0.73 3.12 -10.76
N VAL A 352 0.92 3.88 -11.85
CA VAL A 352 0.20 3.68 -13.12
C VAL A 352 0.46 2.28 -13.70
N SER A 353 1.72 1.83 -13.65
CA SER A 353 2.09 0.49 -14.13
C SER A 353 1.50 -0.64 -13.27
N SER A 354 1.37 -0.41 -11.96
CA SER A 354 0.77 -1.38 -11.03
C SER A 354 -0.75 -1.50 -11.19
N SER A 355 -1.43 -0.40 -11.55
CA SER A 355 -2.89 -0.37 -11.75
C SER A 355 -3.33 -1.11 -13.01
N LEU A 356 -2.43 -1.35 -13.96
CA LEU A 356 -2.72 -1.97 -15.26
C LEU A 356 -2.38 -3.46 -15.34
N SER A 357 -1.88 -4.09 -14.27
CA SER A 357 -1.66 -5.54 -14.25
C SER A 357 -2.94 -6.26 -13.81
N PRO A 358 -3.69 -6.93 -14.72
CA PRO A 358 -4.74 -7.83 -14.30
C PRO A 358 -4.08 -9.04 -13.65
N GLU A 359 -3.88 -8.99 -12.33
CA GLU A 359 -3.46 -10.18 -11.61
C GLU A 359 -4.47 -11.30 -11.88
N LYS A 360 -3.88 -12.38 -12.40
CA LYS A 360 -4.47 -13.64 -12.80
C LYS A 360 -5.65 -14.01 -11.90
N LYS A 361 -6.76 -14.36 -12.55
CA LYS A 361 -7.91 -15.11 -12.02
C LYS A 361 -7.46 -16.21 -11.06
N LYS A 362 -7.29 -15.89 -9.77
CA LYS A 362 -7.30 -16.90 -8.72
C LYS A 362 -8.75 -17.23 -8.49
N SER A 363 -9.08 -18.47 -8.84
CA SER A 363 -10.34 -19.15 -8.53
C SER A 363 -10.73 -18.90 -7.08
N ILE A 364 -11.66 -17.97 -6.87
CA ILE A 364 -12.41 -17.86 -5.62
C ILE A 364 -13.45 -18.97 -5.71
N ARG A 365 -13.09 -20.17 -5.21
CA ARG A 365 -14.08 -21.16 -4.78
C ARG A 365 -15.02 -20.45 -3.81
N ALA A 366 -16.32 -20.64 -4.04
CA ALA A 366 -17.41 -20.14 -3.24
C ALA A 366 -17.20 -20.47 -1.75
N ALA A 367 -16.65 -19.53 -0.99
CA ALA A 367 -16.84 -19.47 0.45
C ALA A 367 -18.20 -18.81 0.67
N MET A 368 -19.15 -19.62 1.12
CA MET A 368 -20.44 -19.17 1.66
C MET A 368 -20.22 -17.99 2.61
N PRO A 369 -20.94 -16.86 2.46
CA PRO A 369 -20.89 -15.82 3.47
C PRO A 369 -21.72 -16.29 4.67
N ALA A 370 -21.03 -16.65 5.75
CA ALA A 370 -21.61 -16.59 7.08
C ALA A 370 -22.08 -15.15 7.33
N SER A 371 -23.32 -15.04 7.81
CA SER A 371 -24.04 -13.83 8.19
C SER A 371 -23.17 -12.76 8.89
N PRO A 372 -23.22 -11.47 8.47
CA PRO A 372 -22.59 -10.40 9.23
C PRO A 372 -23.44 -10.07 10.47
N ILE A 373 -22.87 -10.33 11.63
CA ILE A 373 -23.28 -9.71 12.89
C ILE A 373 -23.14 -8.19 12.70
N ARG A 374 -24.27 -7.48 12.87
CA ARG A 374 -24.34 -6.02 12.91
C ARG A 374 -23.48 -5.52 14.08
N ASN A 375 -22.30 -4.98 13.78
CA ASN A 375 -21.63 -4.05 14.68
C ASN A 375 -22.15 -2.64 14.38
N PRO A 376 -22.78 -1.95 15.33
CA PRO A 376 -23.14 -0.55 15.16
C PRO A 376 -21.89 0.32 15.19
N SER A 377 -21.81 1.27 14.25
CA SER A 377 -20.80 2.31 14.19
C SER A 377 -20.78 3.17 15.47
N PRO A 378 -19.62 3.74 15.85
CA PRO A 378 -19.52 4.56 17.05
C PRO A 378 -20.27 5.87 16.84
N ILE A 379 -21.29 6.07 17.68
CA ILE A 379 -21.99 7.32 17.88
C ILE A 379 -20.96 8.37 18.32
N ARG A 380 -20.69 9.31 17.43
CA ARG A 380 -19.91 10.51 17.69
C ARG A 380 -20.66 11.33 18.74
N MET A 381 -20.20 11.31 20.00
CA MET A 381 -20.68 12.20 21.03
C MET A 381 -20.42 13.65 20.59
N ARG A 382 -21.51 14.39 20.36
CA ARG A 382 -21.50 15.85 20.33
C ARG A 382 -21.49 16.33 21.77
N SER A 383 -20.36 16.86 22.22
CA SER A 383 -20.31 17.70 23.42
C SER A 383 -20.97 19.03 23.11
N TYR A 384 -21.99 19.35 23.90
CA TYR A 384 -22.59 20.66 23.99
C TYR A 384 -21.56 21.66 24.53
N THR A 385 -21.32 22.74 23.78
CA THR A 385 -20.84 24.01 24.33
C THR A 385 -21.69 25.10 23.69
N ASP A 386 -22.63 25.62 24.47
CA ASP A 386 -23.26 26.92 24.27
C ASP A 386 -22.18 28.01 24.23
N GLY A 387 -22.30 28.94 23.30
CA GLY A 387 -21.30 29.99 23.11
C GLY A 387 -21.54 30.79 21.83
N ASP A 388 -22.68 31.48 21.84
CA ASP A 388 -23.16 32.45 20.87
C ASP A 388 -22.08 33.40 20.31
N ARG A 389 -21.92 33.48 18.98
CA ARG A 389 -21.62 34.70 18.20
C ARG A 389 -21.51 34.39 16.68
N ARG A 390 -22.64 34.65 16.00
CA ARG A 390 -22.78 35.37 14.72
C ARG A 390 -21.69 35.17 13.64
N GLY A 391 -22.06 34.55 12.52
CA GLY A 391 -21.24 34.65 11.31
C GLY A 391 -21.62 33.74 10.16
N ASN A 392 -22.84 33.87 9.64
CA ASN A 392 -23.25 33.24 8.40
C ASN A 392 -22.40 33.75 7.22
N ARG A 393 -21.58 32.90 6.58
CA ARG A 393 -21.17 33.07 5.15
C ARG A 393 -20.50 31.81 4.60
N ARG A 394 -21.33 30.93 4.03
CA ARG A 394 -20.99 30.26 2.78
C ARG A 394 -20.69 31.34 1.74
N ARG A 395 -19.46 31.39 1.23
CA ARG A 395 -19.15 31.92 -0.11
C ARG A 395 -17.81 31.33 -0.57
N SER A 396 -17.93 30.50 -1.60
CA SER A 396 -16.93 30.37 -2.65
C SER A 396 -16.50 31.75 -3.16
N SER A 397 -15.23 31.86 -3.57
CA SER A 397 -14.55 33.01 -4.20
C SER A 397 -14.35 34.25 -3.30
N GLY A 398 -13.08 34.51 -2.98
CA GLY A 398 -12.61 35.72 -2.31
C GLY A 398 -11.19 35.53 -1.78
N ILE A 399 -10.20 35.69 -2.66
CA ILE A 399 -8.83 36.01 -2.28
C ILE A 399 -8.91 37.34 -1.51
N LEU A 400 -8.83 37.25 -0.19
CA LEU A 400 -8.33 38.32 0.66
C LEU A 400 -6.98 37.82 1.13
N ASP A 401 -5.95 38.66 1.04
CA ASP A 401 -4.60 38.43 1.55
C ASP A 401 -4.67 38.15 3.05
N GLU A 402 -4.97 36.91 3.42
CA GLU A 402 -4.70 36.38 4.74
C GLU A 402 -3.19 36.05 4.74
N PRO A 403 -2.40 36.61 5.66
CA PRO A 403 -0.96 36.39 5.68
C PRO A 403 -0.69 34.89 5.72
N ALA A 404 0.22 34.43 4.86
CA ALA A 404 0.44 32.99 4.59
C ALA A 404 0.63 32.14 5.87
N ILE A 405 1.15 32.75 6.93
CA ILE A 405 1.37 32.15 8.24
C ILE A 405 0.04 31.84 8.94
N GLU A 406 -0.94 32.74 8.95
CA GLU A 406 -2.26 32.51 9.56
C GLU A 406 -3.05 31.42 8.81
N ALA A 407 -2.98 31.43 7.48
CA ALA A 407 -3.56 30.37 6.65
C ALA A 407 -2.91 29.00 6.94
N LEU A 408 -1.59 28.94 7.11
CA LEU A 408 -0.87 27.73 7.49
C LEU A 408 -1.26 27.24 8.88
N LEU A 409 -1.31 28.12 9.88
CA LEU A 409 -1.70 27.79 11.25
C LEU A 409 -3.13 27.26 11.31
N ARG A 410 -4.05 27.87 10.54
CA ARG A 410 -5.42 27.39 10.40
C ARG A 410 -5.51 26.03 9.72
N ASN A 411 -4.78 25.82 8.62
CA ASN A 411 -4.71 24.52 7.94
C ASN A 411 -4.13 23.43 8.83
N LEU A 412 -3.18 23.82 9.69
CA LEU A 412 -2.60 22.95 10.70
C LEU A 412 -3.47 22.83 11.95
N ALA A 413 -4.59 23.55 12.09
CA ALA A 413 -5.42 23.60 13.29
C ALA A 413 -4.62 23.96 14.57
N LEU A 414 -3.74 24.95 14.45
CA LEU A 414 -2.95 25.53 15.54
C LEU A 414 -3.51 26.93 15.86
N SER A 415 -3.88 27.16 17.11
CA SER A 415 -4.28 28.49 17.61
C SER A 415 -3.14 29.08 18.41
N LEU A 416 -2.50 30.13 17.88
CA LEU A 416 -1.49 30.91 18.59
C LEU A 416 -2.18 32.02 19.41
N PRO A 417 -1.61 32.42 20.56
CA PRO A 417 -2.05 33.61 21.29
C PRO A 417 -1.91 34.88 20.42
N GLU A 418 -2.89 35.79 20.49
CA GLU A 418 -2.91 37.03 19.72
C GLU A 418 -1.63 37.87 19.93
N VAL A 419 -1.09 38.39 18.82
CA VAL A 419 0.17 39.15 18.76
C VAL A 419 0.13 40.42 19.63
N GLU A 420 -1.06 40.92 19.96
CA GLU A 420 -1.24 42.13 20.77
C GLU A 420 -1.02 41.91 22.27
N GLU A 421 -1.12 40.66 22.77
CA GLU A 421 -1.01 40.35 24.21
C GLU A 421 0.14 39.39 24.57
N ALA A 422 0.71 38.67 23.60
CA ALA A 422 1.68 37.61 23.86
C ALA A 422 3.08 37.95 23.33
N SER A 423 4.11 37.64 24.13
CA SER A 423 5.50 37.74 23.69
C SER A 423 5.78 36.72 22.58
N ILE A 424 6.72 37.02 21.69
CA ILE A 424 7.22 36.07 20.67
C ILE A 424 7.65 34.75 21.34
N GLN A 425 8.18 34.82 22.57
CA GLN A 425 8.56 33.65 23.34
C GLN A 425 7.37 32.75 23.72
N ASP A 426 6.21 33.33 24.00
CA ASP A 426 5.00 32.59 24.34
C ASP A 426 4.44 31.89 23.11
N GLN A 427 4.50 32.53 21.94
CA GLN A 427 4.12 31.93 20.65
C GLN A 427 5.02 30.77 20.26
N VAL A 428 6.35 30.90 20.44
CA VAL A 428 7.30 29.81 20.22
C VAL A 428 7.02 28.64 21.18
N SER A 429 6.76 28.93 22.45
CA SER A 429 6.45 27.87 23.43
C SER A 429 5.16 27.11 23.12
N ALA A 430 4.13 27.80 22.61
CA ALA A 430 2.87 27.19 22.19
C ALA A 430 3.06 26.30 20.95
N LEU A 431 3.92 26.70 20.00
CA LEU A 431 4.27 25.87 18.85
C LEU A 431 5.10 24.64 19.24
N ASP A 432 6.08 24.81 20.14
CA ASP A 432 6.88 23.69 20.66
C ASP A 432 6.01 22.69 21.43
N GLN A 433 5.06 23.18 22.24
CA GLN A 433 4.09 22.32 22.91
C GLN A 433 3.21 21.58 21.88
N ALA A 434 2.69 22.27 20.87
CA ALA A 434 1.86 21.62 19.86
C ALA A 434 2.65 20.61 19.01
N PHE A 435 3.93 20.88 18.74
CA PHE A 435 4.84 19.97 18.04
C PHE A 435 5.12 18.72 18.88
N THR A 436 5.48 18.89 20.16
CA THR A 436 5.74 17.77 21.07
C THR A 436 4.48 16.91 21.27
N GLU A 437 3.31 17.51 21.47
CA GLU A 437 2.04 16.78 21.55
C GLU A 437 1.70 16.01 20.28
N ARG A 438 1.92 16.59 19.10
CA ARG A 438 1.66 15.90 17.82
C ARG A 438 2.64 14.78 17.58
N SER A 439 3.93 15.01 17.83
CA SER A 439 4.95 13.98 17.71
C SER A 439 4.66 12.80 18.64
N GLY A 440 4.27 13.06 19.90
CA GLY A 440 3.83 12.05 20.85
C GLY A 440 2.60 11.28 20.37
N LYS A 441 1.57 11.98 19.87
CA LYS A 441 0.38 11.34 19.28
C LYS A 441 0.74 10.46 18.08
N THR A 442 1.66 10.90 17.21
CA THR A 442 2.12 10.08 16.08
C THR A 442 2.83 8.83 16.57
N THR A 443 3.72 8.93 17.57
CA THR A 443 4.37 7.75 18.14
C THR A 443 3.38 6.78 18.79
N ASP A 444 2.35 7.31 19.48
CA ASP A 444 1.30 6.49 20.09
C ASP A 444 0.42 5.80 19.04
N VAL A 445 0.06 6.50 17.95
CA VAL A 445 -0.70 5.92 16.84
C VAL A 445 0.10 4.82 16.15
N VAL A 446 1.40 5.04 15.90
CA VAL A 446 2.28 4.03 15.31
C VAL A 446 2.38 2.81 16.22
N ARG A 447 2.59 3.02 17.52
CA ARG A 447 2.65 1.93 18.50
C ARG A 447 1.34 1.15 18.59
N ASN A 448 0.20 1.83 18.69
CA ASN A 448 -1.11 1.19 18.71
C ASN A 448 -1.41 0.43 17.42
N ALA A 449 -1.01 0.97 16.27
CA ALA A 449 -1.14 0.28 14.98
C ALA A 449 -0.29 -0.99 14.97
N GLN A 450 0.96 -0.93 15.43
CA GLN A 450 1.84 -2.09 15.57
C GLN A 450 1.25 -3.13 16.53
N ASP A 451 0.83 -2.73 17.73
CA ASP A 451 0.25 -3.64 18.74
C ASP A 451 -1.02 -4.31 18.18
N SER A 452 -1.87 -3.56 17.46
CA SER A 452 -3.08 -4.11 16.84
C SER A 452 -2.75 -5.09 15.70
N PHE A 453 -1.70 -4.80 14.92
CA PHE A 453 -1.22 -5.69 13.88
C PHE A 453 -0.66 -6.97 14.48
N GLU A 454 0.22 -6.87 15.48
CA GLU A 454 0.79 -8.03 16.18
C GLU A 454 -0.30 -8.90 16.83
N ALA A 455 -1.29 -8.29 17.49
CA ALA A 455 -2.43 -9.01 18.06
C ALA A 455 -3.26 -9.74 16.98
N SER A 456 -3.47 -9.10 15.83
CA SER A 456 -4.20 -9.73 14.73
C SER A 456 -3.41 -10.88 14.08
N VAL A 457 -2.10 -10.72 13.91
CA VAL A 457 -1.24 -11.75 13.32
C VAL A 457 -1.11 -12.95 14.26
N THR A 458 -0.89 -12.72 15.55
CA THR A 458 -0.82 -13.79 16.55
C THR A 458 -2.11 -14.60 16.60
N SER A 459 -3.28 -13.93 16.65
CA SER A 459 -4.57 -14.61 16.58
C SER A 459 -4.73 -15.45 15.29
N ARG A 460 -4.32 -14.94 14.13
CA ARG A 460 -4.37 -15.70 12.87
C ARG A 460 -3.40 -16.88 12.84
N LEU A 461 -2.22 -16.73 13.43
CA LEU A 461 -1.24 -17.80 13.55
C LEU A 461 -1.72 -18.89 14.52
N ASP A 462 -2.40 -18.52 15.60
CA ASP A 462 -2.99 -19.47 16.54
C ASP A 462 -4.18 -20.21 15.92
N ASP A 463 -5.06 -19.51 15.18
CA ASP A 463 -6.12 -20.14 14.38
C ASP A 463 -5.54 -21.12 13.35
N ALA A 464 -4.47 -20.72 12.66
CA ALA A 464 -3.80 -21.58 11.68
C ALA A 464 -3.14 -22.79 12.33
N ARG A 465 -2.51 -22.63 13.50
CA ARG A 465 -1.97 -23.74 14.30
C ARG A 465 -3.06 -24.70 14.72
N LEU A 466 -4.19 -24.19 15.19
CA LEU A 466 -5.33 -25.00 15.58
C LEU A 466 -5.92 -25.74 14.37
N ALA A 467 -6.05 -25.07 13.22
CA ALA A 467 -6.50 -25.72 11.99
C ALA A 467 -5.53 -26.82 11.51
N ILE A 468 -4.22 -26.58 11.59
CA ILE A 468 -3.19 -27.59 11.29
C ILE A 468 -3.29 -28.76 12.27
N GLN A 469 -3.51 -28.48 13.55
CA GLN A 469 -3.69 -29.50 14.57
C GLN A 469 -4.95 -30.33 14.31
N LEU A 470 -6.08 -29.71 14.00
CA LEU A 470 -7.31 -30.41 13.63
C LEU A 470 -7.15 -31.26 12.36
N LEU A 471 -6.45 -30.75 11.35
CA LEU A 471 -6.13 -31.53 10.14
C LEU A 471 -5.22 -32.72 10.45
N ARG A 472 -4.20 -32.48 11.28
CA ARG A 472 -3.30 -33.54 11.75
C ARG A 472 -4.08 -34.59 12.54
N ASP A 473 -4.93 -34.17 13.48
CA ASP A 473 -5.73 -35.05 14.31
C ASP A 473 -6.77 -35.81 13.47
N SER A 474 -7.35 -35.19 12.44
CA SER A 474 -8.24 -35.86 11.47
C SER A 474 -7.51 -36.91 10.64
N VAL A 475 -6.32 -36.59 10.11
CA VAL A 475 -5.51 -37.55 9.33
C VAL A 475 -4.98 -38.68 10.21
N LEU A 476 -4.63 -38.36 11.46
CA LEU A 476 -4.17 -39.33 12.44
C LEU A 476 -5.34 -40.19 12.95
N ALA A 477 -6.55 -39.66 13.11
CA ALA A 477 -7.74 -40.42 13.53
C ALA A 477 -8.12 -41.53 12.53
N GLU A 478 -7.89 -41.32 11.24
CA GLU A 478 -8.09 -42.36 10.20
C GLU A 478 -6.91 -43.34 10.10
N SER A 479 -5.81 -43.08 10.81
CA SER A 479 -4.59 -43.88 10.81
C SER A 479 -4.52 -44.78 12.05
N PRO A 480 -3.98 -46.01 11.95
CA PRO A 480 -3.72 -46.86 13.11
C PRO A 480 -2.69 -46.27 14.09
N TYR A 481 -2.05 -45.15 13.73
CA TYR A 481 -1.12 -44.36 14.55
C TYR A 481 -1.79 -43.12 15.19
N GLY A 482 -3.12 -43.02 15.15
CA GLY A 482 -3.89 -41.89 15.67
C GLY A 482 -3.95 -41.81 17.18
N GLU A 483 -4.04 -42.95 17.84
CA GLU A 483 -3.74 -43.06 19.27
C GLU A 483 -2.23 -43.15 19.42
N VAL A 484 -1.66 -42.26 20.25
CA VAL A 484 -0.27 -42.35 20.69
C VAL A 484 -0.13 -43.59 21.58
N LYS A 485 0.02 -44.75 20.95
CA LYS A 485 0.33 -46.00 21.63
C LYS A 485 1.80 -45.97 22.01
N LEU A 486 2.08 -46.17 23.29
CA LEU A 486 3.44 -46.33 23.75
C LEU A 486 4.01 -47.62 23.15
N VAL A 487 5.31 -47.63 22.86
CA VAL A 487 6.00 -48.79 22.24
C VAL A 487 5.84 -50.07 23.07
N ASP A 488 5.52 -49.93 24.35
CA ASP A 488 5.33 -51.02 25.31
C ASP A 488 3.93 -50.97 25.96
N PRO A 489 3.08 -51.98 25.71
CA PRO A 489 1.70 -52.04 26.19
C PRO A 489 1.60 -52.19 27.73
N GLU A 490 2.65 -52.65 28.41
CA GLU A 490 2.65 -52.75 29.87
C GLU A 490 2.66 -51.36 30.54
N PHE A 491 3.40 -50.42 29.95
CA PHE A 491 3.42 -49.03 30.43
C PHE A 491 2.11 -48.30 30.16
N GLU A 492 1.45 -48.58 29.04
CA GLU A 492 0.12 -48.01 28.73
C GLU A 492 -0.95 -48.48 29.74
N GLY A 493 -0.91 -49.76 30.12
CA GLY A 493 -1.70 -50.30 31.22
C GLY A 493 -1.40 -49.61 32.56
N SER A 494 -0.13 -49.37 32.86
CA SER A 494 0.28 -48.68 34.10
C SER A 494 -0.18 -47.22 34.15
N ILE A 495 -0.18 -46.52 33.02
CA ILE A 495 -0.67 -45.13 32.91
C ILE A 495 -2.19 -45.08 33.04
N HIS A 496 -2.91 -46.05 32.48
CA HIS A 496 -4.36 -46.14 32.67
C HIS A 496 -4.72 -46.38 34.15
N VAL A 497 -3.99 -47.25 34.83
CA VAL A 497 -4.14 -47.47 36.28
C VAL A 497 -3.81 -46.19 37.06
N LEU A 498 -2.72 -45.49 36.72
CA LEU A 498 -2.35 -44.22 37.34
C LEU A 498 -3.40 -43.14 37.10
N GLY A 499 -4.00 -43.07 35.91
CA GLY A 499 -5.11 -42.18 35.58
C GLY A 499 -6.33 -42.44 36.45
N GLN A 500 -6.71 -43.71 36.62
CA GLN A 500 -7.79 -44.09 37.53
C GLN A 500 -7.47 -43.76 39.00
N GLU A 501 -6.22 -43.90 39.42
CA GLU A 501 -5.79 -43.51 40.77
C GLU A 501 -5.82 -42.00 40.97
N VAL A 502 -5.39 -41.21 39.97
CA VAL A 502 -5.48 -39.74 39.99
C VAL A 502 -6.92 -39.28 40.01
N ASP A 503 -7.82 -39.91 39.25
CA ASP A 503 -9.25 -39.61 39.26
C ASP A 503 -9.86 -39.90 40.64
N LYS A 504 -9.52 -41.05 41.25
CA LYS A 504 -9.92 -41.36 42.63
C LYS A 504 -9.36 -40.37 43.64
N VAL A 505 -8.13 -39.90 43.46
CA VAL A 505 -7.52 -38.87 44.31
C VAL A 505 -8.20 -37.52 44.11
N ARG A 506 -8.55 -37.14 42.88
CA ARG A 506 -9.29 -35.91 42.57
C ARG A 506 -10.69 -35.94 43.20
N GLU A 507 -11.42 -37.04 43.06
CA GLU A 507 -12.74 -37.20 43.67
C GLU A 507 -12.65 -37.15 45.21
N ARG A 508 -11.62 -37.78 45.80
CA ARG A 508 -11.33 -37.63 47.23
C ARG A 508 -11.01 -36.19 47.61
N LEU A 509 -10.20 -35.49 46.83
CA LEU A 509 -9.86 -34.09 47.08
C LEU A 509 -11.09 -33.18 46.99
N GLU A 510 -11.93 -33.34 45.97
CA GLU A 510 -13.19 -32.63 45.81
C GLU A 510 -14.13 -32.91 46.99
N SER A 511 -14.23 -34.17 47.43
CA SER A 511 -15.03 -34.53 48.62
C SER A 511 -14.49 -33.86 49.89
N VAL A 512 -13.17 -33.71 50.03
CA VAL A 512 -12.52 -33.05 51.18
C VAL A 512 -12.71 -31.53 51.10
N VAL A 513 -12.61 -30.93 49.91
CA VAL A 513 -12.86 -29.51 49.68
C VAL A 513 -14.32 -29.17 49.95
N ALA A 514 -15.27 -30.00 49.49
CA ALA A 514 -16.69 -29.86 49.78
C ALA A 514 -16.98 -29.97 51.29
N LYS A 515 -16.39 -30.94 51.98
CA LYS A 515 -16.48 -31.07 53.45
C LYS A 515 -15.89 -29.86 54.18
N LYS A 516 -14.76 -29.30 53.70
CA LYS A 516 -14.14 -28.10 54.28
C LYS A 516 -14.96 -26.83 54.02
N ALA A 517 -15.64 -26.74 52.87
CA ALA A 517 -16.55 -25.64 52.55
C ALA A 517 -17.79 -25.66 53.45
N MET A 518 -18.39 -26.85 53.67
CA MET A 518 -19.49 -27.03 54.63
C MET A 518 -19.07 -26.72 56.07
N ALA A 519 -17.87 -27.15 56.50
CA ALA A 519 -17.37 -26.81 57.84
C ALA A 519 -17.12 -25.30 58.03
N LYS A 520 -16.75 -24.57 56.96
CA LYS A 520 -16.64 -23.11 56.97
C LYS A 520 -18.00 -22.42 57.01
N SER A 521 -19.03 -22.95 56.36
CA SER A 521 -20.38 -22.37 56.42
C SER A 521 -20.99 -22.54 57.81
N VAL A 522 -20.85 -23.72 58.44
CA VAL A 522 -21.32 -23.96 59.81
C VAL A 522 -20.66 -23.02 60.83
N ARG A 523 -19.34 -22.80 60.73
CA ARG A 523 -18.65 -21.82 61.59
C ARG A 523 -19.06 -20.37 61.30
N LYS A 524 -19.39 -20.05 60.03
CA LYS A 524 -19.88 -18.73 59.65
C LYS A 524 -21.29 -18.50 60.18
N ASP A 525 -22.14 -19.53 60.19
CA ASP A 525 -23.50 -19.51 60.71
C ASP A 525 -23.54 -19.47 62.25
N GLU A 526 -22.61 -20.15 62.93
CA GLU A 526 -22.40 -20.00 64.38
C GLU A 526 -21.89 -18.59 64.73
N PHE A 527 -21.03 -18.01 63.89
CA PHE A 527 -20.53 -16.65 64.10
C PHE A 527 -21.64 -15.61 63.88
N THR A 528 -22.49 -15.76 62.86
CA THR A 528 -23.62 -14.86 62.63
C THR A 528 -24.70 -15.01 63.71
N GLN A 529 -24.95 -16.22 64.24
CA GLN A 529 -25.86 -16.38 65.38
C GLN A 529 -25.36 -15.74 66.67
N ARG A 530 -24.04 -15.79 66.95
CA ARG A 530 -23.45 -15.15 68.14
C ARG A 530 -23.42 -13.62 68.08
N TRP A 531 -23.54 -13.04 66.88
CA TRP A 531 -23.56 -11.59 66.67
C TRP A 531 -24.97 -11.04 66.40
N ALA A 532 -25.96 -11.92 66.23
CA ALA A 532 -27.37 -11.56 66.03
C ALA A 532 -28.21 -11.62 67.32
N SER A 533 -27.61 -11.87 68.48
CA SER A 533 -28.23 -11.81 69.81
C SER A 533 -27.87 -10.52 70.54
#